data_AF-A0A2A5X6C7-F1
#
_entry.id   AF-A0A2A5X6C7-F1
#
_cell.length_a   1.000
_cell.length_b   1.000
_cell.length_c   1.000
_cell.angle_alpha   90.00
_cell.angle_beta   90.00
_cell.angle_gamma   90.00
#
_symmetry.space_group_name_H-M   'P 1'
#
loop_
_entity.id
_entity.type
_entity.pdbx_description
1 polymer ?
#
loop_
_entity_poly.entity_id
_entity_poly.type
_entity_poly.pdbx_seq_one_letter_code
_entity_poly.pdbx_strand_id
1 'polypeptide(L)' 'MGYPKLKPNEIYLCCSKLLLVVFNAENAKIRISGSGDAQLVANSHLNARISGSGDIQYKGSPNEVDVKVSGSGSITKE' A
#
# COMPACT_ATOMS: atom_id res chain seq x y z
N MET A 1 -4.50 3.59 -22.03
CA MET A 1 -4.77 3.66 -20.58
C MET A 1 -3.52 4.18 -19.88
N GLY A 2 -3.54 5.41 -19.38
CA GLY A 2 -2.37 6.05 -18.78
C GLY A 2 -2.14 5.61 -17.34
N TYR A 3 -0.90 5.30 -17.00
CA TYR A 3 -0.41 5.20 -15.62
C TYR A 3 -0.41 6.64 -15.06
N PRO A 4 -1.20 6.96 -14.02
CA PRO A 4 -1.25 8.32 -13.50
C PRO A 4 0.12 8.68 -12.90
N LYS A 5 0.55 9.94 -13.14
CA LYS A 5 1.80 10.52 -12.64
C LYS A 5 2.00 10.17 -11.16
N LEU A 6 3.03 9.37 -10.88
CA LEU A 6 3.44 9.00 -9.53
C LEU A 6 3.87 10.25 -8.76
N LYS A 7 3.17 10.55 -7.66
CA LYS A 7 3.67 11.47 -6.64
C LYS A 7 4.75 10.74 -5.81
N PRO A 8 5.67 11.45 -5.12
CA PRO A 8 6.71 10.82 -4.29
C PRO A 8 6.20 9.88 -3.19
N ASN A 9 4.88 9.87 -2.94
CA ASN A 9 4.21 9.04 -1.94
C ASN A 9 3.37 7.90 -2.55
N GLU A 10 3.54 7.59 -3.83
CA GLU A 10 2.75 6.58 -4.52
C GLU A 10 3.69 5.47 -5.03
N ILE A 11 3.47 4.26 -4.54
CA ILE A 11 4.30 3.10 -4.87
C ILE A 11 3.43 2.15 -5.70
N TYR A 12 3.88 1.87 -6.92
CA TYR A 12 3.23 0.92 -7.83
C TYR A 12 4.09 -0.33 -7.91
N LEU A 13 3.55 -1.43 -7.41
CA LEU A 13 4.19 -2.73 -7.46
C LEU A 13 3.60 -3.49 -8.64
N CYS A 14 4.43 -3.94 -9.57
CA CYS A 14 4.00 -4.80 -10.67
C CYS A 14 4.98 -5.96 -10.88
N CYS A 15 4.49 -7.17 -10.63
CA CYS A 15 5.00 -8.50 -10.96
C CYS A 15 6.36 -8.98 -10.39
N SER A 16 6.32 -10.20 -9.85
CA SER A 16 7.46 -11.07 -9.50
C SER A 16 8.16 -10.90 -8.15
N LYS A 17 7.51 -10.32 -7.12
CA LYS A 17 8.00 -10.22 -5.72
C LYS A 17 8.87 -8.97 -5.49
N LEU A 18 8.18 -7.86 -5.21
CA LEU A 18 8.80 -6.70 -4.60
C LEU A 18 8.49 -6.74 -3.09
N LEU A 19 9.53 -6.70 -2.27
CA LEU A 19 9.42 -6.45 -0.84
C LEU A 19 9.72 -4.97 -0.63
N LEU A 20 8.69 -4.17 -0.40
CA LEU A 20 8.89 -2.75 -0.09
C LEU A 20 8.87 -2.55 1.42
N VAL A 21 10.04 -2.22 1.98
CA VAL A 21 10.23 -2.05 3.42
C VAL A 21 10.41 -0.58 3.74
N VAL A 22 9.39 -0.02 4.39
CA VAL A 22 9.31 1.24 5.12
C VAL A 22 9.18 2.51 4.27
N PHE A 23 7.94 2.99 4.20
CA PHE A 23 7.59 4.35 3.80
C PHE A 23 6.95 5.06 5.02
N ASN A 24 7.54 6.17 5.47
CA ASN A 24 6.96 7.02 6.51
C ASN A 24 6.27 8.22 5.84
N ALA A 25 4.95 8.29 5.91
CA ALA A 25 4.22 9.42 5.38
C ALA A 25 3.00 9.77 6.21
N GLU A 26 2.74 11.07 6.31
CA GLU A 26 1.49 11.60 6.87
C GLU A 26 0.29 11.14 6.02
N ASN A 27 0.48 11.12 4.70
CA ASN A 27 -0.48 10.62 3.71
C ASN A 27 0.17 9.49 2.91
N ALA A 28 -0.22 8.26 3.20
CA ALA A 28 0.31 7.06 2.56
C ALA A 28 -0.66 6.53 1.50
N LYS A 29 -0.17 6.30 0.27
CA LYS A 29 -0.96 5.72 -0.81
C LYS A 29 -0.24 4.52 -1.44
N ILE A 30 -0.80 3.34 -1.23
CA ILE A 30 -0.22 2.07 -1.67
C ILE A 30 -1.08 1.47 -2.77
N ARG A 31 -0.44 1.04 -3.86
CA ARG A 31 -1.09 0.30 -4.94
C ARG A 31 -0.25 -0.93 -5.30
N ILE A 32 -0.76 -2.09 -4.90
CA ILE A 32 -0.16 -3.39 -5.22
C ILE A 32 -0.90 -3.99 -6.41
N SER A 33 -0.18 -4.36 -7.48
CA SER A 33 -0.73 -5.12 -8.60
C SER A 33 0.14 -6.37 -8.86
N GLY A 34 -0.41 -7.55 -8.61
CA GLY A 34 0.32 -8.83 -8.67
C GLY A 34 0.64 -9.36 -7.28
N SER A 35 1.92 -9.66 -7.00
CA SER A 35 2.36 -10.17 -5.70
C SER A 35 3.48 -9.34 -5.08
N GLY A 36 3.26 -8.90 -3.85
CA GLY A 36 4.22 -8.09 -3.10
C GLY A 36 3.71 -7.71 -1.71
N ASP A 37 4.64 -7.55 -0.80
CA ASP A 37 4.38 -7.21 0.60
C ASP A 37 4.83 -5.78 0.86
N ALA A 38 4.07 -5.03 1.67
CA ALA A 38 4.36 -3.65 1.98
C ALA A 38 4.27 -3.38 3.49
N GLN A 39 5.31 -2.73 4.02
CA GLN A 39 5.30 -2.23 5.39
C GLN A 39 5.42 -0.70 5.40
N LEU A 40 4.53 -0.02 6.12
CA LEU A 40 4.49 1.44 6.16
C LEU A 40 4.09 2.01 7.52
N VAL A 41 4.37 3.29 7.73
CA VAL A 41 3.90 4.04 8.90
C VAL A 41 3.04 5.20 8.41
N ALA A 42 1.78 5.23 8.84
CA ALA A 42 0.81 6.26 8.47
C ALA A 42 0.24 6.92 9.73
N ASN A 43 0.32 8.26 9.79
CA ASN A 43 -0.15 9.03 10.95
C ASN A 43 -1.42 9.84 10.68
N SER A 44 -1.75 10.18 9.42
CA SER A 44 -2.91 11.02 9.11
C SER A 44 -3.91 10.30 8.19
N HIS A 45 -3.51 9.94 6.96
CA HIS A 45 -4.37 9.23 6.00
C HIS A 45 -3.67 8.01 5.41
N LEU A 46 -4.42 6.91 5.28
CA LEU A 46 -3.98 5.67 4.66
C LEU A 46 -4.91 5.27 3.52
N ASN A 47 -4.41 5.24 2.30
CA ASN A 47 -5.11 4.66 1.15
C ASN A 47 -4.34 3.44 0.63
N ALA A 48 -4.87 2.24 0.80
CA ALA A 48 -4.23 1.02 0.32
C ALA A 48 -5.12 0.27 -0.66
N ARG A 49 -4.59 0.00 -1.86
CA ARG A 49 -5.25 -0.86 -2.85
C ARG A 49 -4.38 -2.04 -3.20
N ILE A 50 -4.97 -3.22 -3.13
CA ILE A 50 -4.35 -4.48 -3.53
C ILE A 50 -5.14 -5.06 -4.69
N SER A 51 -4.47 -5.43 -5.77
CA SER A 51 -5.02 -6.13 -6.92
C SER A 51 -4.13 -7.34 -7.22
N GLY A 52 -4.40 -8.47 -6.56
CA GLY A 52 -3.58 -9.68 -6.59
C GLY A 52 -3.42 -10.32 -5.20
N SER A 53 -2.24 -10.83 -4.88
CA SER A 53 -1.95 -11.56 -3.64
C SER A 53 -0.74 -10.94 -2.94
N GLY A 54 -0.96 -10.30 -1.80
CA GLY A 54 0.11 -9.63 -1.05
C GLY A 54 -0.38 -9.04 0.26
N ASP A 55 0.53 -8.87 1.22
CA ASP A 55 0.19 -8.44 2.57
C ASP A 55 0.68 -7.02 2.85
N ILE A 56 -0.17 -6.21 3.48
CA ILE A 56 0.18 -4.86 3.90
C ILE A 56 0.16 -4.78 5.42
N GLN A 57 1.28 -4.37 6.00
CA GLN A 57 1.37 -4.02 7.41
C GLN A 57 1.54 -2.51 7.56
N TYR A 58 0.71 -1.91 8.40
CA TYR A 58 0.82 -0.49 8.70
C TYR A 58 0.93 -0.25 10.21
N LYS A 59 1.75 0.74 10.57
CA LYS A 59 1.91 1.23 11.94
C LYS A 59 1.38 2.66 12.05
N GLY A 60 0.91 3.01 13.24
CA GLY A 60 0.34 4.33 13.54
C GLY A 60 -1.18 4.31 13.67
N SER A 61 -1.74 5.50 13.92
CA SER A 61 -3.17 5.70 14.10
C SER A 61 -3.67 6.76 13.11
N PRO A 62 -3.75 6.43 11.81
CA PRO A 62 -4.33 7.33 10.83
C PRO A 62 -5.80 7.61 11.17
N ASN A 63 -6.23 8.85 11.01
CA ASN A 63 -7.62 9.25 11.23
C ASN A 63 -8.54 8.72 10.13
N GLU A 64 -8.03 8.57 8.91
CA GLU A 64 -8.78 8.05 7.76
C GLU A 64 -8.06 6.87 7.11
N VAL A 65 -8.79 5.77 6.93
CA VAL A 65 -8.30 4.52 6.35
C VAL A 65 -9.23 4.06 5.24
N ASP A 66 -8.75 4.13 4.00
CA ASP A 66 -9.42 3.62 2.80
C ASP A 66 -8.64 2.42 2.27
N VAL A 67 -9.20 1.23 2.44
CA VAL A 67 -8.55 -0.02 2.05
C VAL A 67 -9.41 -0.78 1.06
N LYS A 68 -8.82 -1.22 -0.05
CA LYS A 68 -9.52 -2.00 -1.07
C LYS A 68 -8.66 -3.15 -1.55
N VAL A 69 -9.08 -4.37 -1.24
CA VAL A 69 -8.42 -5.58 -1.68
C VAL A 69 -9.23 -6.23 -2.79
N SER A 70 -8.58 -6.60 -3.88
CA SER A 70 -9.15 -7.32 -5.01
C SER A 70 -8.22 -8.50 -5.33
N GLY A 71 -8.45 -9.64 -4.69
CA GLY A 71 -7.63 -10.84 -4.78
C GLY A 71 -7.46 -11.53 -3.42
N SER A 72 -6.26 -12.05 -3.13
CA SER A 72 -5.93 -12.86 -1.96
C SER A 72 -4.92 -12.18 -1.01
N GLY A 73 -5.02 -10.86 -0.86
CA GLY A 73 -4.15 -10.09 0.05
C GLY A 73 -4.80 -9.78 1.40
N SER A 74 -3.98 -9.50 2.41
CA SER A 74 -4.43 -9.08 3.74
C SER A 74 -3.86 -7.73 4.14
N ILE A 75 -4.56 -7.02 5.03
CA ILE A 75 -4.11 -5.73 5.56
C ILE A 75 -4.20 -5.81 7.07
N THR A 76 -3.05 -5.73 7.73
CA THR A 76 -2.91 -5.92 9.18
C THR A 76 -2.31 -4.66 9.80
N LYS A 77 -2.86 -4.25 10.94
CA LYS A 77 -2.26 -3.22 11.78
C LYS A 77 -1.25 -3.89 12.72
N GLU A 78 0.00 -3.43 12.71
CA GLU A 78 0.95 -3.73 13.80
C GLU A 78 0.77 -2.76 14.98
#